data_AF-A0A938KAR6-F1
#
_entry.id   AF-A0A938KAR6-F1
#
_cell.length_a   1.000
_cell.length_b   1.000
_cell.length_c   1.000
_cell.angle_alpha   90.00
_cell.angle_beta   90.00
_cell.angle_gamma   90.00
#
_symmetry.space_group_name_H-M   'P 1'
#
loop_
_entity.id
_entity.type
_entity.pdbx_description
1 polymer ?
#
loop_
_entity_poly.entity_id
_entity_poly.type
_entity_poly.pdbx_seq_one_letter_code
_entity_poly.pdbx_strand_id
1 'polypeptide(L)'
;MNRKVRSLSEHLCYIALAKSDVSACVQLLEGSFQRFGPVEKTLMSDRGAALKFLLPLKSFTTRYLVFELNGWCLCVTDMIGENCFVDVYALSRKTRCPAMAAEFGATQRSFRFMEGGEVKRSIDCYRDGSDWFFEEMGARLDFESAEHYSRPDRSERLTPDLVTRYLSQCSEIPFPLDVRKTAFASIHGIQRCLDRLRVPLEQFFVDDQL
;
A
#
# COMPACT_ATOMS: atom_id res chain seq x y z
N MET A 1 5.51 18.39 13.18
CA MET A 1 6.41 18.70 12.06
C MET A 1 5.63 18.45 10.78
N ASN A 2 5.33 19.47 9.97
CA ASN A 2 4.52 19.29 8.75
C ASN A 2 5.34 18.49 7.73
N ARG A 3 5.03 17.20 7.56
CA ARG A 3 5.65 16.35 6.54
C ARG A 3 5.24 16.89 5.17
N LYS A 4 6.15 17.59 4.49
CA LYS A 4 5.99 17.95 3.08
C LYS A 4 6.28 16.68 2.26
N VAL A 5 5.25 16.06 1.68
CA VAL A 5 5.49 15.09 0.60
C VAL A 5 5.90 15.85 -0.63
N ARG A 6 7.06 15.46 -1.19
CA ARG A 6 7.68 16.16 -2.31
C ARG A 6 7.20 15.65 -3.66
N SER A 7 6.75 14.40 -3.73
CA SER A 7 6.30 13.77 -4.98
C SER A 7 5.32 12.62 -4.73
N LEU A 8 4.52 12.30 -5.75
CA LEU A 8 3.63 11.15 -5.73
C LEU A 8 4.40 9.84 -5.67
N SER A 9 5.66 9.82 -6.13
CA SER A 9 6.57 8.68 -6.00
C SER A 9 6.85 8.30 -4.55
N GLU A 10 7.00 9.28 -3.63
CA GLU A 10 7.17 9.00 -2.19
C GLU A 10 5.94 8.29 -1.62
N HIS A 11 4.76 8.68 -2.09
CA HIS A 11 3.48 8.08 -1.68
C HIS A 11 3.30 6.67 -2.23
N LEU A 12 3.87 6.36 -3.39
CA LEU A 12 3.85 5.03 -4.00
C LEU A 12 4.93 4.08 -3.47
N CYS A 13 5.77 4.52 -2.50
CA CYS A 13 6.65 3.62 -1.75
C CYS A 13 5.89 2.72 -0.76
N TYR A 14 4.60 2.95 -0.61
CA TYR A 14 3.68 2.23 0.26
C TYR A 14 2.78 1.34 -0.62
N ILE A 15 2.94 0.04 -0.51
CA ILE A 15 2.26 -0.94 -1.36
C ILE A 15 1.40 -1.86 -0.49
N ALA A 16 0.14 -2.03 -0.88
CA ALA A 16 -0.77 -3.02 -0.31
C ALA A 16 -1.44 -3.80 -1.43
N LEU A 17 -1.33 -5.12 -1.36
CA LEU A 17 -1.85 -6.05 -2.35
C LEU A 17 -2.77 -7.07 -1.69
N ALA A 18 -3.83 -7.46 -2.39
CA ALA A 18 -4.64 -8.62 -2.01
C ALA A 18 -4.96 -9.47 -3.24
N LYS A 19 -4.83 -10.80 -3.14
CA LYS A 19 -5.12 -11.73 -4.23
C LYS A 19 -6.62 -12.01 -4.26
N SER A 20 -7.37 -11.03 -4.74
CA SER A 20 -8.83 -11.01 -4.73
C SER A 20 -9.35 -10.46 -6.05
N ASP A 21 -10.58 -10.78 -6.38
CA ASP A 21 -11.28 -10.10 -7.46
C ASP A 21 -11.48 -8.61 -7.11
N VAL A 22 -11.42 -7.76 -8.14
CA VAL A 22 -11.53 -6.30 -7.98
C VAL A 22 -12.88 -5.89 -7.42
N SER A 23 -13.95 -6.65 -7.70
CA SER A 23 -15.30 -6.36 -7.22
C SER A 23 -15.39 -6.50 -5.70
N ALA A 24 -14.85 -7.57 -5.12
CA ALA A 24 -14.79 -7.84 -3.70
C ALA A 24 -13.92 -6.81 -2.99
N CYS A 25 -12.80 -6.41 -3.60
CA CYS A 25 -11.95 -5.35 -3.08
C CYS A 25 -12.70 -4.01 -3.00
N VAL A 26 -13.35 -3.62 -4.11
CA VAL A 26 -14.16 -2.38 -4.18
C VAL A 26 -15.30 -2.42 -3.18
N GLN A 27 -16.03 -3.53 -3.07
CA GLN A 27 -17.15 -3.69 -2.14
C GLN A 27 -16.71 -3.59 -0.68
N LEU A 28 -15.54 -4.14 -0.32
CA LEU A 28 -15.01 -4.05 1.03
C LEU A 28 -14.62 -2.61 1.38
N LEU A 29 -13.88 -1.93 0.50
CA LEU A 29 -13.48 -0.53 0.69
C LEU A 29 -14.68 0.42 0.74
N GLU A 30 -15.70 0.15 -0.08
CA GLU A 30 -16.99 0.83 -0.02
C GLU A 30 -17.61 0.69 1.38
N GLY A 31 -17.69 -0.53 1.92
CA GLY A 31 -18.20 -0.77 3.28
C GLY A 31 -17.46 0.03 4.35
N SER A 32 -16.13 0.16 4.23
CA SER A 32 -15.32 0.99 5.14
C SER A 32 -15.65 2.49 5.04
N PHE A 33 -16.12 2.96 3.89
CA PHE A 33 -16.48 4.35 3.64
C PHE A 33 -17.95 4.68 3.96
N GLN A 34 -18.87 3.72 3.79
CA GLN A 34 -20.31 3.93 3.94
C GLN A 34 -20.73 4.53 5.30
N ARG A 35 -19.94 4.30 6.36
CA ARG A 35 -20.19 4.92 7.69
C ARG A 35 -20.19 6.46 7.67
N PHE A 36 -19.64 7.08 6.62
CA PHE A 36 -19.57 8.54 6.45
C PHE A 36 -20.57 9.07 5.40
N GLY A 37 -21.45 8.23 4.87
CA GLY A 37 -22.43 8.60 3.84
C GLY A 37 -22.27 7.79 2.55
N PRO A 38 -22.94 8.21 1.47
CA PRO A 38 -22.84 7.55 0.17
C PRO A 38 -21.40 7.48 -0.34
N VAL A 39 -21.12 6.43 -1.11
CA VAL A 39 -19.82 6.18 -1.71
C VAL A 39 -19.98 6.15 -3.22
N GLU A 40 -19.20 6.97 -3.91
CA GLU A 40 -19.12 6.99 -5.36
C GLU A 40 -18.07 6.01 -5.84
N LYS A 41 -18.38 5.27 -6.91
CA LYS A 41 -17.50 4.30 -7.55
C LYS A 41 -17.38 4.65 -9.02
N THR A 42 -16.16 4.76 -9.50
CA THR A 42 -15.88 5.17 -10.88
C THR A 42 -14.89 4.20 -11.50
N LEU A 43 -15.23 3.62 -12.65
CA LEU A 43 -14.25 2.93 -13.49
C LEU A 43 -13.43 3.98 -14.23
N MET A 44 -12.10 3.97 -14.03
CA MET A 44 -11.21 4.94 -14.63
C MET A 44 -10.83 4.52 -16.05
N SER A 45 -10.82 5.48 -16.97
CA SER A 45 -10.47 5.26 -18.38
C SER A 45 -9.01 4.89 -18.59
N ASP A 46 -8.12 5.46 -17.77
CA ASP A 46 -6.69 5.35 -17.92
C ASP A 46 -5.94 5.68 -16.61
N ARG A 47 -4.64 5.43 -16.64
CA ARG A 47 -3.72 5.65 -15.51
C ARG A 47 -3.60 7.13 -15.16
N GLY A 48 -3.61 8.03 -16.14
CA GLY A 48 -3.52 9.47 -15.90
C GLY A 48 -4.73 10.01 -15.15
N ALA A 49 -5.93 9.56 -15.52
CA ALA A 49 -7.16 9.85 -14.80
C ALA A 49 -7.11 9.32 -13.36
N ALA A 50 -6.62 8.09 -13.16
CA ALA A 50 -6.44 7.51 -11.84
C ALA A 50 -5.48 8.33 -10.96
N LEU A 51 -4.30 8.69 -11.46
CA LEU A 51 -3.33 9.49 -10.69
C LEU A 51 -3.89 10.87 -10.34
N LYS A 52 -4.59 11.54 -11.27
CA LYS A 52 -5.29 12.80 -11.01
C LYS A 52 -6.38 12.64 -9.95
N PHE A 53 -7.11 11.52 -9.99
CA PHE A 53 -8.14 11.21 -9.00
C PHE A 53 -7.57 11.06 -7.59
N LEU A 54 -6.31 10.65 -7.43
CA LEU A 54 -5.65 10.57 -6.13
C LEU A 54 -5.33 11.96 -5.54
N LEU A 55 -5.17 12.98 -6.37
CA LEU A 55 -4.66 14.29 -5.97
C LEU A 55 -5.77 15.31 -5.66
N PRO A 56 -5.56 16.25 -4.72
CA PRO A 56 -4.39 16.40 -3.85
C PRO A 56 -4.32 15.31 -2.78
N LEU A 57 -3.13 15.01 -2.23
CA LEU A 57 -3.03 14.12 -1.08
C LEU A 57 -3.60 14.78 0.17
N LYS A 58 -3.96 13.99 1.19
CA LYS A 58 -4.73 14.47 2.35
C LYS A 58 -4.23 13.89 3.67
N SER A 59 -4.61 14.52 4.77
CA SER A 59 -4.34 14.02 6.13
C SER A 59 -5.27 12.87 6.55
N PHE A 60 -6.28 12.58 5.75
CA PHE A 60 -7.28 11.57 6.03
C PHE A 60 -7.77 10.94 4.72
N THR A 61 -7.93 9.61 4.73
CA THR A 61 -8.39 8.88 3.54
C THR A 61 -9.79 9.31 3.14
N THR A 62 -9.91 9.85 1.93
CA THR A 62 -11.20 10.18 1.30
C THR A 62 -11.42 9.46 -0.02
N ARG A 63 -10.34 8.99 -0.65
CA ARG A 63 -10.39 8.27 -1.92
C ARG A 63 -9.50 7.05 -1.86
N TYR A 64 -9.93 5.99 -2.52
CA TYR A 64 -9.10 4.86 -2.89
C TYR A 64 -9.02 4.73 -4.40
N LEU A 65 -7.89 4.23 -4.88
CA LEU A 65 -7.73 3.58 -6.16
C LEU A 65 -7.47 2.10 -5.92
N VAL A 66 -8.15 1.26 -6.70
CA VAL A 66 -7.90 -0.18 -6.78
C VAL A 66 -7.44 -0.48 -8.19
N PHE A 67 -6.19 -0.94 -8.33
CA PHE A 67 -5.64 -1.38 -9.61
C PHE A 67 -5.63 -2.90 -9.66
N GLU A 68 -6.18 -3.47 -10.72
CA GLU A 68 -6.11 -4.91 -10.95
C GLU A 68 -4.86 -5.27 -11.78
N LEU A 69 -4.02 -6.16 -11.23
CA LEU A 69 -2.74 -6.54 -11.80
C LEU A 69 -2.44 -8.02 -11.49
N ASN A 70 -2.38 -8.86 -12.52
CA ASN A 70 -2.05 -10.30 -12.40
C ASN A 70 -2.86 -11.05 -11.33
N GLY A 71 -4.17 -10.78 -11.22
CA GLY A 71 -5.04 -11.39 -10.21
C GLY A 71 -4.85 -10.85 -8.78
N TRP A 72 -4.02 -9.81 -8.62
CA TRP A 72 -3.90 -9.02 -7.40
C TRP A 72 -4.61 -7.68 -7.56
N CYS A 73 -5.12 -7.17 -6.45
CA CYS A 73 -5.62 -5.82 -6.31
C CYS A 73 -4.61 -4.98 -5.52
N LEU A 74 -4.06 -3.95 -6.15
CA LEU A 74 -3.25 -2.91 -5.50
C LEU A 74 -4.16 -1.80 -4.99
N CYS A 75 -4.12 -1.55 -3.69
CA CYS A 75 -4.90 -0.50 -3.04
C CYS A 75 -4.01 0.71 -2.74
N VAL A 76 -4.40 1.89 -3.24
CA VAL A 76 -3.73 3.17 -2.97
C VAL A 76 -4.77 4.16 -2.45
N THR A 77 -4.44 4.92 -1.42
CA THR A 77 -5.31 5.97 -0.85
C THR A 77 -4.77 7.36 -1.14
N ASP A 78 -5.59 8.40 -1.06
CA ASP A 78 -5.13 9.78 -1.07
C ASP A 78 -4.55 10.26 0.27
N MET A 79 -4.55 9.43 1.32
CA MET A 79 -3.94 9.76 2.60
C MET A 79 -2.42 9.64 2.56
N ILE A 80 -1.73 10.71 2.95
CA ILE A 80 -0.29 10.83 2.88
C ILE A 80 0.42 9.78 3.77
N GLY A 81 1.30 8.98 3.16
CA GLY A 81 2.10 7.98 3.89
C GLY A 81 1.32 6.77 4.44
N GLU A 82 0.09 6.57 3.98
CA GLU A 82 -0.73 5.42 4.34
C GLU A 82 -0.52 4.27 3.34
N ASN A 83 -0.32 3.04 3.84
CA ASN A 83 -0.04 1.86 3.01
C ASN A 83 -1.22 0.91 2.83
N CYS A 84 -2.44 1.32 3.17
CA CYS A 84 -3.67 0.53 3.09
C CYS A 84 -3.57 -0.88 3.72
N PHE A 85 -2.60 -1.13 4.63
CA PHE A 85 -2.39 -2.45 5.25
C PHE A 85 -3.65 -2.95 5.95
N VAL A 86 -4.31 -2.08 6.70
CA VAL A 86 -5.54 -2.41 7.44
C VAL A 86 -6.64 -2.86 6.48
N ASP A 87 -6.73 -2.24 5.31
CA ASP A 87 -7.75 -2.54 4.31
C ASP A 87 -7.52 -3.91 3.65
N VAL A 88 -6.29 -4.19 3.20
CA VAL A 88 -5.96 -5.50 2.60
C VAL A 88 -5.95 -6.62 3.63
N TYR A 89 -5.63 -6.32 4.90
CA TYR A 89 -5.79 -7.27 6.01
C TYR A 89 -7.25 -7.62 6.25
N ALA A 90 -8.14 -6.61 6.28
CA ALA A 90 -9.57 -6.85 6.41
C ALA A 90 -10.12 -7.67 5.24
N LEU A 91 -9.62 -7.42 4.02
CA LEU A 91 -9.96 -8.21 2.83
C LEU A 91 -9.50 -9.66 2.98
N SER A 92 -8.22 -9.89 3.28
CA SER A 92 -7.65 -11.21 3.52
C SER A 92 -8.45 -11.99 4.57
N ARG A 93 -8.84 -11.35 5.68
CA ARG A 93 -9.65 -11.98 6.72
C ARG A 93 -11.03 -12.39 6.22
N LYS A 94 -11.68 -11.53 5.42
CA LYS A 94 -13.06 -11.75 4.95
C LYS A 94 -13.14 -12.78 3.84
N THR A 95 -12.22 -12.74 2.88
CA THR A 95 -12.22 -13.60 1.69
C THR A 95 -11.29 -14.80 1.81
N ARG A 96 -10.53 -14.88 2.90
CA ARG A 96 -9.48 -15.88 3.15
C ARG A 96 -8.38 -15.88 2.10
N CYS A 97 -8.15 -14.75 1.42
CA CYS A 97 -7.13 -14.65 0.39
C CYS A 97 -5.74 -14.28 0.96
N PRO A 98 -4.66 -14.54 0.21
CA PRO A 98 -3.36 -13.94 0.44
C PRO A 98 -3.41 -12.41 0.30
N ALA A 99 -2.72 -11.71 1.18
CA ALA A 99 -2.48 -10.28 1.08
C ALA A 99 -1.07 -9.92 1.54
N MET A 100 -0.59 -8.76 1.09
CA MET A 100 0.71 -8.23 1.44
C MET A 100 0.64 -6.74 1.68
N ALA A 101 1.49 -6.26 2.58
CA ALA A 101 1.83 -4.85 2.62
C ALA A 101 3.34 -4.68 2.72
N ALA A 102 3.83 -3.61 2.15
CA ALA A 102 5.24 -3.29 2.15
C ALA A 102 5.46 -1.78 2.13
N GLU A 103 6.59 -1.41 2.71
CA GLU A 103 7.14 -0.06 2.67
C GLU A 103 8.63 -0.19 2.35
N PHE A 104 9.13 0.62 1.41
CA PHE A 104 10.55 0.62 1.04
C PHE A 104 11.13 2.04 1.07
N GLY A 105 10.73 2.81 2.08
CA GLY A 105 11.20 4.16 2.33
C GLY A 105 12.63 4.22 2.87
N ALA A 106 13.16 5.45 2.95
CA ALA A 106 14.53 5.69 3.41
C ALA A 106 14.71 5.46 4.93
N THR A 107 13.67 5.70 5.73
CA THR A 107 13.69 5.64 7.20
C THR A 107 12.89 4.49 7.79
N GLN A 108 12.04 3.86 6.99
CA GLN A 108 11.21 2.75 7.40
C GLN A 108 11.01 1.81 6.22
N ARG A 109 11.17 0.52 6.49
CA ARG A 109 11.10 -0.56 5.52
C ARG A 109 10.35 -1.70 6.17
N SER A 110 9.34 -2.23 5.50
CA SER A 110 8.57 -3.34 6.04
C SER A 110 8.12 -4.26 4.92
N PHE A 111 7.96 -5.53 5.26
CA PHE A 111 7.31 -6.53 4.43
C PHE A 111 6.42 -7.39 5.31
N ARG A 112 5.15 -7.49 4.96
CA ARG A 112 4.15 -8.30 5.67
C ARG A 112 3.42 -9.17 4.67
N PHE A 113 3.42 -10.47 4.92
CA PHE A 113 2.61 -11.44 4.20
C PHE A 113 1.58 -12.04 5.15
N MET A 114 0.32 -12.04 4.71
CA MET A 114 -0.80 -12.55 5.46
C MET A 114 -1.69 -13.42 4.59
N GLU A 115 -2.37 -14.37 5.20
CA GLU A 115 -3.29 -15.27 4.53
C GLU A 115 -4.41 -15.64 5.50
N GLY A 116 -5.67 -15.56 5.06
CA GLY A 116 -6.78 -15.91 5.94
C GLY A 116 -7.01 -14.92 7.08
N GLY A 117 -6.43 -13.72 7.04
CA GLY A 117 -6.41 -12.79 8.18
C GLY A 117 -5.38 -13.16 9.26
N GLU A 118 -4.43 -14.05 8.98
CA GLU A 118 -3.29 -14.35 9.85
C GLU A 118 -2.01 -13.81 9.25
N VAL A 119 -1.19 -13.14 10.05
CA VAL A 119 0.15 -12.71 9.62
C VAL A 119 1.08 -13.91 9.62
N LYS A 120 1.48 -14.36 8.43
CA LYS A 120 2.36 -15.51 8.23
C LYS A 120 3.84 -15.12 8.33
N ARG A 121 4.17 -13.91 7.88
CA ARG A 121 5.51 -13.34 7.91
C ARG A 121 5.45 -11.82 8.07
N SER A 122 6.24 -11.27 8.99
CA SER A 122 6.48 -9.83 9.13
C SER A 122 7.96 -9.58 9.31
N ILE A 123 8.46 -8.58 8.61
CA ILE A 123 9.83 -8.08 8.75
C ILE A 123 9.73 -6.56 8.75
N ASP A 124 10.24 -5.93 9.80
CA ASP A 124 10.19 -4.50 9.96
C ASP A 124 11.61 -3.99 10.27
N CYS A 125 12.04 -2.96 9.57
CA CYS A 125 13.32 -2.29 9.77
C CYS A 125 13.12 -0.78 9.70
N TYR A 126 13.31 -0.09 10.81
CA TYR A 126 12.96 1.31 10.94
C TYR A 126 13.99 2.07 11.77
N ARG A 127 14.04 3.38 11.53
CA ARG A 127 14.90 4.31 12.24
C ARG A 127 14.13 4.97 13.38
N ASP A 128 14.66 4.88 14.59
CA ASP A 128 14.19 5.63 15.75
C ASP A 128 15.36 6.47 16.30
N GLY A 129 15.26 7.80 16.12
CA GLY A 129 16.36 8.72 16.37
C GLY A 129 17.58 8.46 15.48
N SER A 130 18.74 8.20 16.11
CA SER A 130 19.99 7.84 15.43
C SER A 130 20.07 6.38 15.02
N ASP A 131 19.25 5.52 15.63
CA ASP A 131 19.48 4.09 15.64
C ASP A 131 18.51 3.35 14.72
N TRP A 132 18.97 2.24 14.17
CA TRP A 132 18.15 1.32 13.39
C TRP A 132 17.69 0.15 14.25
N PHE A 133 16.44 -0.25 14.04
CA PHE A 133 15.80 -1.39 14.67
C PHE A 133 15.43 -2.40 13.59
N PHE A 134 15.40 -3.68 13.97
CA PHE A 134 15.05 -4.78 13.09
C PHE A 134 14.26 -5.80 13.89
N GLU A 135 13.07 -6.13 13.39
CA GLU A 135 12.14 -7.08 13.99
C GLU A 135 11.68 -8.07 12.92
N GLU A 136 11.56 -9.33 13.29
CA GLU A 136 11.01 -10.37 12.41
C GLU A 136 10.04 -11.28 13.18
N MET A 137 8.99 -11.72 12.50
CA MET A 137 7.96 -12.61 13.05
C MET A 137 7.50 -13.61 12.00
N GLY A 138 7.20 -14.84 12.42
CA GLY A 138 6.68 -15.88 11.55
C GLY A 138 7.76 -16.65 10.79
N ALA A 139 7.34 -17.70 10.07
CA ALA A 139 8.26 -18.57 9.34
C ALA A 139 8.83 -17.84 8.11
N ARG A 140 10.15 -17.97 7.91
CA ARG A 140 10.81 -17.44 6.71
C ARG A 140 10.27 -18.12 5.47
N LEU A 141 10.05 -17.34 4.42
CA LEU A 141 9.67 -17.82 3.09
C LEU A 141 10.88 -18.47 2.41
N ASP A 142 10.62 -19.41 1.49
CA ASP A 142 11.67 -20.25 0.87
C ASP A 142 12.72 -19.45 0.08
N PHE A 143 12.37 -18.24 -0.38
CA PHE A 143 13.27 -17.37 -1.12
C PHE A 143 14.04 -16.37 -0.22
N GLU A 144 13.74 -16.29 1.08
CA GLU A 144 14.43 -15.40 2.01
C GLU A 144 15.85 -15.93 2.29
N SER A 145 16.86 -15.05 2.17
CA SER A 145 18.22 -15.40 2.60
C SER A 145 18.44 -15.03 4.07
N ALA A 146 18.72 -16.04 4.88
CA ALA A 146 19.00 -15.89 6.31
C ALA A 146 20.18 -14.97 6.62
N GLU A 147 21.13 -14.84 5.69
CA GLU A 147 22.37 -14.06 5.89
C GLU A 147 22.11 -12.57 6.12
N HIS A 148 21.08 -12.01 5.50
CA HIS A 148 20.74 -10.61 5.65
C HIS A 148 20.35 -10.27 7.09
N TYR A 149 19.65 -11.16 7.79
CA TYR A 149 19.12 -10.86 9.12
C TYR A 149 20.16 -10.88 10.23
N SER A 150 21.33 -11.49 9.97
CA SER A 150 22.47 -11.53 10.88
C SER A 150 23.49 -10.41 10.69
N ARG A 151 23.31 -9.51 9.72
CA ARG A 151 24.28 -8.44 9.44
C ARG A 151 24.52 -7.55 10.67
N PRO A 152 25.76 -7.11 10.95
CA PRO A 152 26.04 -6.24 12.09
C PRO A 152 25.27 -4.93 12.02
N ASP A 153 25.25 -4.28 10.85
CA ASP A 153 24.42 -3.10 10.63
C ASP A 153 22.95 -3.51 10.40
N ARG A 154 22.08 -3.07 11.31
CA ARG A 154 20.64 -3.32 11.24
C ARG A 154 20.00 -2.65 10.02
N SER A 155 20.53 -1.52 9.57
CA SER A 155 20.04 -0.79 8.39
C SER A 155 20.18 -1.61 7.11
N GLU A 156 21.05 -2.63 7.11
CA GLU A 156 21.28 -3.50 5.95
C GLU A 156 20.49 -4.82 6.02
N ARG A 157 19.78 -5.09 7.11
CA ARG A 157 19.07 -6.37 7.30
C ARG A 157 17.79 -6.49 6.45
N LEU A 158 17.23 -5.35 6.06
CA LEU A 158 16.14 -5.24 5.11
C LEU A 158 16.36 -3.98 4.25
N THR A 159 16.92 -4.14 3.06
CA THR A 159 17.12 -3.03 2.12
C THR A 159 15.86 -2.79 1.29
N PRO A 160 15.68 -1.60 0.67
CA PRO A 160 14.56 -1.34 -0.24
C PRO A 160 14.47 -2.39 -1.36
N ASP A 161 15.60 -2.80 -1.92
CA ASP A 161 15.67 -3.83 -2.96
C ASP A 161 15.25 -5.22 -2.47
N LEU A 162 15.51 -5.55 -1.20
CA LEU A 162 15.02 -6.80 -0.63
C LEU A 162 13.49 -6.77 -0.47
N VAL A 163 12.92 -5.65 -0.04
CA VAL A 163 11.46 -5.49 0.08
C VAL A 163 10.79 -5.65 -1.29
N THR A 164 11.28 -4.97 -2.32
CA THR A 164 10.73 -5.08 -3.68
C THR A 164 10.92 -6.49 -4.25
N ARG A 165 12.06 -7.14 -3.98
CA ARG A 165 12.27 -8.55 -4.34
C ARG A 165 11.26 -9.46 -3.66
N TYR A 166 11.01 -9.30 -2.37
CA TYR A 166 10.07 -10.14 -1.62
C TYR A 166 8.64 -9.97 -2.12
N LEU A 167 8.20 -8.73 -2.36
CA LEU A 167 6.94 -8.45 -3.04
C LEU A 167 6.86 -9.16 -4.40
N SER A 168 7.91 -9.06 -5.21
CA SER A 168 7.92 -9.64 -6.55
C SER A 168 7.85 -11.16 -6.53
N GLN A 169 8.56 -11.81 -5.60
CA GLN A 169 8.56 -13.27 -5.45
C GLN A 169 7.19 -13.79 -4.99
N CYS A 170 6.52 -13.10 -4.06
CA CYS A 170 5.20 -13.51 -3.59
C CYS A 170 4.07 -13.22 -4.57
N SER A 171 4.14 -12.10 -5.30
CA SER A 171 3.04 -11.65 -6.16
C SER A 171 3.22 -12.01 -7.64
N GLU A 172 4.43 -12.39 -8.06
CA GLU A 172 4.83 -12.53 -9.46
C GLU A 172 4.67 -11.23 -10.27
N ILE A 173 4.64 -10.07 -9.59
CA ILE A 173 4.61 -8.74 -10.19
C ILE A 173 6.00 -8.12 -10.08
N PRO A 174 6.57 -7.55 -11.15
CA PRO A 174 7.88 -6.92 -11.06
C PRO A 174 7.82 -5.60 -10.28
N PHE A 175 8.49 -5.56 -9.11
CA PHE A 175 8.72 -4.34 -8.33
C PHE A 175 10.18 -3.85 -8.43
N PRO A 176 10.44 -2.52 -8.29
CA PRO A 176 9.47 -1.46 -8.02
C PRO A 176 8.54 -1.21 -9.22
N LEU A 177 7.28 -0.92 -8.92
CA LEU A 177 6.24 -0.76 -9.94
C LEU A 177 6.38 0.60 -10.63
N ASP A 178 6.66 0.62 -11.93
CA ASP A 178 6.51 1.84 -12.72
C ASP A 178 5.03 1.98 -13.11
N VAL A 179 4.24 2.67 -12.28
CA VAL A 179 2.79 2.86 -12.50
C VAL A 179 2.49 3.50 -13.86
N ARG A 180 3.43 4.27 -14.44
CA ARG A 180 3.27 4.87 -15.77
C ARG A 180 3.33 3.83 -16.87
N LYS A 181 4.17 2.79 -16.72
CA LYS A 181 4.39 1.75 -17.74
C LYS A 181 3.56 0.50 -17.52
N THR A 182 3.23 0.19 -16.27
CA THR A 182 2.47 -1.01 -15.89
C THR A 182 1.09 -1.04 -16.53
N ALA A 183 0.78 -2.13 -17.22
CA ALA A 183 -0.58 -2.38 -17.72
C ALA A 183 -1.45 -2.92 -16.59
N PHE A 184 -2.60 -2.28 -16.37
CA PHE A 184 -3.59 -2.71 -15.40
C PHE A 184 -4.81 -3.24 -16.16
N ALA A 185 -5.40 -4.34 -15.68
CA ALA A 185 -6.58 -4.92 -16.30
C ALA A 185 -7.81 -4.02 -16.10
N SER A 186 -7.92 -3.42 -14.92
CA SER A 186 -8.95 -2.46 -14.56
C SER A 186 -8.45 -1.50 -13.48
N ILE A 187 -9.06 -0.31 -13.39
CA ILE A 187 -8.73 0.68 -12.37
C ILE A 187 -10.03 1.28 -11.84
N HIS A 188 -10.27 1.15 -10.54
CA HIS A 188 -11.48 1.64 -9.89
C HIS A 188 -11.14 2.74 -8.88
N GLY A 189 -11.80 3.89 -9.01
CA GLY A 189 -11.82 4.91 -7.97
C GLY A 189 -13.01 4.73 -7.04
N ILE A 190 -12.77 4.94 -5.76
CA ILE A 190 -13.79 4.89 -4.70
C ILE A 190 -13.66 6.19 -3.92
N GLN A 191 -14.74 6.95 -3.80
CA GLN A 191 -14.75 8.24 -3.11
C GLN A 191 -15.87 8.28 -2.09
N ARG A 192 -15.57 8.73 -0.88
CA ARG A 192 -16.62 8.98 0.14
C ARG A 192 -17.24 10.36 -0.04
N CYS A 193 -18.49 10.48 0.39
CA CYS A 193 -19.12 11.76 0.68
C CYS A 193 -18.35 12.53 1.76
N LEU A 194 -18.12 13.82 1.53
CA LEU A 194 -17.42 14.70 2.48
C LEU A 194 -18.37 15.50 3.37
N ASP A 195 -19.66 15.58 3.04
CA ASP A 195 -20.64 16.43 3.74
C ASP A 195 -20.80 16.09 5.22
N ARG A 196 -20.51 14.85 5.60
CA ARG A 196 -20.60 14.36 6.98
C ARG A 196 -19.24 14.24 7.66
N LEU A 197 -18.16 14.64 6.99
CA LEU A 197 -16.81 14.54 7.54
C LEU A 197 -16.62 15.63 8.61
N ARG A 198 -16.58 15.21 9.88
CA ARG A 198 -16.39 16.12 11.02
C ARG A 198 -14.93 16.35 11.41
N VAL A 199 -13.99 15.70 10.72
CA VAL A 199 -12.55 15.88 10.96
C VAL A 199 -11.99 16.95 10.02
N PRO A 200 -11.12 17.85 10.50
CA PRO A 200 -10.40 18.77 9.63
C PRO A 200 -9.61 18.01 8.57
N LEU A 201 -9.71 18.46 7.32
CA LEU A 201 -9.05 17.85 6.17
C LEU A 201 -7.96 18.78 5.66
N GLU A 202 -6.70 18.42 5.88
CA GLU A 202 -5.57 19.12 5.29
C GLU A 202 -5.29 18.56 3.90
N GLN A 203 -4.95 19.44 2.96
CA GLN A 203 -4.61 19.08 1.59
C GLN A 203 -3.14 19.39 1.31
N PHE A 204 -2.47 18.44 0.65
CA PHE A 204 -1.07 18.50 0.28
C PHE A 204 -0.99 18.45 -1.24
N PHE A 205 -0.61 19.57 -1.83
CA PHE A 205 -0.37 19.68 -3.26
C PHE A 205 1.00 19.10 -3.57
N VAL A 206 1.06 18.32 -4.65
CA VAL A 206 2.27 17.65 -5.11
C VAL A 206 2.68 18.31 -6.41
N ASP A 207 3.87 18.90 -6.44
CA ASP A 207 4.36 19.67 -7.58
C ASP A 207 4.71 18.79 -8.80
N ASP A 208 4.92 17.48 -8.57
CA ASP A 208 5.39 16.53 -9.57
C ASP A 208 4.37 15.39 -9.79
N GLN A 209 3.79 15.33 -11.00
CA GLN A 209 2.87 14.26 -11.42
C GLN A 209 3.65 13.08 -12.00
N LEU A 210 4.46 12.38 -11.18
CA LEU A 210 5.22 11.15 -11.51
C LEU A 210 6.17 11.20 -12.71
#